data_AF-A0AAW2U2Z3-F1
#
_entry.id   AF-A0AAW2U2Z3-F1
#
_cell.length_a   1.000
_cell.length_b   1.000
_cell.length_c   1.000
_cell.angle_alpha   90.00
_cell.angle_beta   90.00
_cell.angle_gamma   90.00
#
_symmetry.space_group_name_H-M   'P 1'
#
loop_
_entity.id
_entity.type
_entity.pdbx_description
1 polymer ?
#
loop_
_entity_poly.entity_id
_entity_poly.type
_entity_poly.pdbx_seq_one_letter_code
_entity_poly.pdbx_strand_id
1 'polypeptide(L)' 'MSDIDSDKWLEAMKFEMDSMGSNQVWTLVDPPKGVRPVGCKWVYKRKLGANGEVTAARLVAKGYTQCRDRL' A
#
# COMPACT_ATOMS: atom_id res chain seq x y z
N MET A 1 17.72 3.33 13.24
CA MET A 1 16.67 2.28 13.29
C MET A 1 17.32 1.02 12.78
N SER A 2 17.83 0.18 13.67
CA SER A 2 18.50 -1.06 13.31
C SER A 2 17.49 -2.07 12.74
N ASP A 3 17.86 -2.66 11.61
CA ASP A 3 17.11 -3.48 10.64
C ASP A 3 16.33 -4.72 11.14
N ILE A 4 16.15 -4.94 12.45
CA ILE A 4 15.52 -6.19 12.96
C ILE A 4 14.08 -6.38 12.49
N ASP A 5 13.34 -5.30 12.28
CA ASP A 5 11.94 -5.39 11.81
C ASP A 5 11.81 -5.22 10.29
N SER A 6 12.91 -4.93 9.57
CA SER A 6 12.91 -4.68 8.12
C SER A 6 12.29 -5.82 7.32
N ASP A 7 12.68 -7.06 7.67
CA ASP A 7 12.14 -8.28 7.07
C ASP A 7 10.64 -8.44 7.36
N LYS A 8 10.20 -8.13 8.59
CA LYS A 8 8.77 -8.18 8.96
C LYS A 8 7.95 -7.15 8.18
N TRP A 9 8.51 -5.96 7.96
CA TRP A 9 7.85 -4.93 7.14
C TRP A 9 7.72 -5.38 5.69
N LEU A 10 8.77 -5.98 5.13
CA LEU A 10 8.76 -6.52 3.77
C LEU A 10 7.76 -7.67 3.62
N GLU A 11 7.69 -8.57 4.59
CA GLU A 11 6.72 -9.66 4.63
C GLU A 11 5.28 -9.11 4.67
N ALA A 12 5.02 -8.12 5.52
CA ALA A 12 3.71 -7.47 5.60
C ALA A 12 3.31 -6.77 4.29
N MET A 13 4.28 -6.17 3.56
CA MET A 13 4.02 -5.59 2.25
C MET A 13 3.65 -6.64 1.21
N LYS A 14 4.39 -7.76 1.17
CA LYS A 14 4.09 -8.88 0.25
C LYS A 14 2.71 -9.45 0.52
N PHE A 15 2.38 -9.68 1.78
CA PHE A 15 1.06 -10.17 2.18
C PHE A 15 -0.08 -9.25 1.70
N GLU A 16 0.07 -7.93 1.83
CA GLU A 16 -0.92 -6.97 1.33
C GLU A 16 -1.01 -6.99 -0.21
N MET A 17 0.11 -7.04 -0.92
CA MET A 17 0.14 -7.13 -2.39
C MET A 17 -0.55 -8.38 -2.90
N ASP A 18 -0.25 -9.53 -2.29
CA ASP A 18 -0.84 -10.82 -2.62
C ASP A 18 -2.34 -10.84 -2.33
N SER A 19 -2.76 -10.28 -1.18
CA SER A 19 -4.17 -10.11 -0.82
C SER A 19 -4.93 -9.25 -1.84
N MET A 20 -4.34 -8.14 -2.31
CA MET A 20 -4.96 -7.31 -3.35
C MET A 20 -5.08 -8.07 -4.68
N GLY A 21 -4.10 -8.91 -5.01
CA GLY A 21 -4.13 -9.78 -6.19
C GLY A 21 -5.19 -10.87 -6.09
N SER A 22 -5.25 -11.60 -4.97
CA SER A 22 -6.21 -12.68 -4.74
C SER A 22 -7.65 -12.17 -4.71
N ASN A 23 -7.86 -10.98 -4.16
CA ASN A 23 -9.17 -10.33 -4.08
C ASN A 23 -9.53 -9.56 -5.36
N GLN A 24 -8.68 -9.57 -6.39
CA GLN A 24 -8.89 -8.86 -7.67
C GLN A 24 -9.24 -7.37 -7.48
N VAL A 25 -8.64 -6.73 -6.46
CA VAL A 25 -8.96 -5.33 -6.08
C VAL A 25 -8.53 -4.34 -7.16
N TRP A 26 -7.52 -4.70 -7.95
CA TRP A 26 -6.90 -3.83 -8.94
C TRP A 26 -6.50 -4.62 -10.17
N THR A 27 -6.45 -3.93 -11.31
CA THR A 27 -5.88 -4.43 -12.55
C THR A 27 -4.73 -3.52 -12.92
N LEU A 28 -3.58 -4.10 -13.25
CA LEU A 28 -2.45 -3.33 -13.75
C LEU A 28 -2.75 -2.87 -15.18
N VAL A 29 -2.70 -1.57 -15.42
CA VAL A 29 -2.99 -0.94 -16.71
C VAL A 29 -1.90 0.07 -17.06
N ASP A 30 -1.67 0.27 -18.34
CA ASP A 30 -0.83 1.37 -18.79
C ASP A 30 -1.46 2.72 -18.44
N PRO A 31 -0.66 3.72 -18.06
CA PRO A 31 -1.18 5.04 -17.74
C PRO A 31 -1.86 5.65 -18.97
N PRO A 32 -3.14 6.07 -18.88
CA PRO A 32 -3.84 6.69 -20.00
C PRO A 32 -3.14 7.98 -20.44
N LYS A 33 -3.20 8.27 -21.74
CA LYS A 33 -2.55 9.46 -22.32
C LYS A 33 -3.08 10.74 -21.64
N GLY A 34 -2.16 11.56 -21.12
CA GLY A 34 -2.50 12.84 -20.48
C GLY A 34 -2.92 12.73 -19.02
N VAL A 35 -3.02 11.52 -18.46
CA VAL A 35 -3.28 11.32 -17.02
C VAL A 35 -1.97 11.30 -16.26
N ARG A 36 -1.93 12.02 -15.13
CA ARG A 36 -0.86 11.90 -14.14
C ARG A 36 -1.32 10.92 -13.05
N PRO A 37 -0.74 9.71 -12.95
CA PRO A 37 -1.11 8.75 -11.92
C PRO A 37 -0.94 9.34 -10.52
N VAL A 38 -1.87 9.01 -9.63
CA VAL A 38 -1.78 9.37 -8.21
C VAL A 38 -0.66 8.55 -7.58
N GLY A 39 0.33 9.23 -6.99
CA GLY A 39 1.39 8.53 -6.27
C GLY A 39 0.81 7.77 -5.06
N CYS A 40 1.42 6.65 -4.69
CA CYS A 40 1.07 5.89 -3.50
C CYS A 40 2.20 5.94 -2.46
N LYS A 41 1.89 5.57 -1.22
CA LYS A 41 2.87 5.36 -0.15
C LYS A 41 2.48 4.16 0.71
N TRP A 42 3.46 3.56 1.35
CA TRP A 42 3.25 2.53 2.36
C TRP A 42 3.03 3.16 3.72
N VAL A 43 2.06 2.64 4.47
CA VAL A 43 1.83 2.96 5.87
C VAL A 43 2.04 1.70 6.70
N TYR A 44 2.95 1.80 7.65
CA TYR A 44 3.36 0.72 8.54
C TYR A 44 2.75 0.93 9.91
N LYS A 45 2.20 -0.12 10.50
CA LYS A 45 1.65 -0.09 11.86
C LYS A 45 1.92 -1.41 12.56
N ARG A 46 2.53 -1.35 13.75
CA ARG A 46 2.56 -2.49 14.67
C ARG A 46 1.22 -2.55 15.39
N LYS A 47 0.59 -3.72 15.38
CA LYS A 47 -0.65 -4.02 16.09
C LYS A 47 -0.34 -5.05 17.15
N LEU A 48 -0.77 -4.84 18.38
CA LEU A 48 -0.74 -5.91 19.37
C LEU A 48 -1.95 -6.82 19.10
N GLY A 49 -1.68 -8.00 18.53
CA GLY A 49 -2.68 -9.05 18.35
C GLY A 49 -2.72 -9.96 19.57
N ALA A 50 -3.72 -10.84 19.62
CA ALA A 50 -3.88 -11.84 20.67
C ALA A 50 -2.68 -12.82 20.78
N ASN A 51 -1.91 -12.98 19.69
CA ASN A 51 -0.75 -13.87 19.61
C ASN A 51 0.60 -13.12 19.74
N GLY A 52 0.59 -11.81 20.06
CA GLY A 52 1.78 -10.96 20.11
C GLY A 52 1.77 -9.77 19.13
N GLU A 53 2.93 -9.17 18.85
CA GLU A 53 3.06 -8.01 17.95
C GLU A 53 2.96 -8.42 16.47
N VAL A 54 1.90 -7.99 15.80
CA VAL A 54 1.65 -8.17 14.37
C VAL A 54 2.08 -6.91 13.62
N THR A 55 2.94 -7.09 12.63
CA THR A 55 3.42 -6.03 11.75
C THR A 55 2.48 -5.92 10.56
N ALA A 56 1.83 -4.77 10.36
CA ALA A 56 0.89 -4.55 9.26
C ALA A 56 1.38 -3.44 8.33
N ALA A 57 1.29 -3.68 7.02
CA ALA A 57 1.55 -2.70 5.96
C ALA A 57 0.26 -2.44 5.17
N ARG A 58 0.05 -1.21 4.72
CA ARG A 58 -1.05 -0.83 3.84
C ARG A 58 -0.57 0.11 2.75
N LEU A 59 -1.01 -0.13 1.52
CA LEU A 59 -0.77 0.77 0.40
C LEU A 59 -1.87 1.83 0.36
N VAL A 60 -1.49 3.11 0.37
CA VAL A 60 -2.46 4.22 0.34
C VAL A 60 -2.11 5.24 -0.73
N ALA A 61 -3.15 5.84 -1.33
CA ALA A 61 -2.99 6.95 -2.28
C ALA A 61 -2.51 8.23 -1.58
N LYS A 62 -1.66 9.00 -2.23
CA LYS A 62 -1.25 10.34 -1.79
C LYS A 62 -2.36 11.33 -2.18
N GLY A 63 -3.28 11.60 -1.25
CA GLY A 63 -4.52 12.37 -1.47
C GLY A 63 -4.39 13.84 -1.93
N TYR A 64 -3.19 14.34 -2.25
CA TYR A 64 -2.96 15.73 -2.67
C TYR A 64 -3.00 15.94 -4.19
N THR A 65 -3.16 14.88 -4.99
CA THR A 65 -3.13 14.93 -6.47
C THR A 65 -4.51 14.84 -7.14
N GLN A 66 -5.59 14.98 -6.38
CA GLN A 66 -6.94 14.99 -6.94
C GLN A 66 -7.15 16.27 -7.77
N CYS A 67 -6.99 16.19 -9.09
CA CYS A 67 -7.45 17.23 -9.97
C CYS A 67 -8.98 17.22 -9.93
N ARG A 68 -9.58 18.32 -9.48
CA ARG A 68 -11.01 18.56 -9.62
C ARG A 68 -11.29 18.55 -11.12
N ASP A 69 -12.06 17.59 -11.62
CA ASP A 69 -12.60 17.67 -12.98
C ASP A 69 -13.32 19.01 -13.09
N ARG A 70 -12.76 19.89 -13.92
CA ARG A 70 -13.32 21.20 -14.20
C ARG A 70 -14.33 20.96 -15.32
N LEU A 71 -15.59 20.71 -14.94
CA LEU A 71 -16.73 20.89 -15.84
C LEU A 71 -16.78 22.34 -16.32
#